data_AF-A0A1H4CUZ7-F1
#
_entry.id   AF-A0A1H4CUZ7-F1
#
_cell.length_a   1.000
_cell.length_b   1.000
_cell.length_c   1.000
_cell.angle_alpha   90.00
_cell.angle_beta   90.00
_cell.angle_gamma   90.00
#
_symmetry.space_group_name_H-M   'P 1'
#
loop_
_entity.id
_entity.type
_entity.pdbx_description
1 polymer ?
#
loop_
_entity_poly.entity_id
_entity_poly.type
_entity_poly.pdbx_seq_one_letter_code
_entity_poly.pdbx_strand_id
1 'polypeptide(L)'
;MKKLIVALLLCIIQHTLCIAQIGTWRNYLAYDDIQQIQAAGNYLFVRASNALYQYNKQDQSIVTYDKTNGLNDTDITQIRWCQQAKRLIIVYQNSNIDLIDTEGNVTNISALYNKIMTGDKTVSSIRIDGVYAYLICGFGIVKMNVQRAEIADIYTPTQPNYPQILPDEDNSDYDKYIDLVKTLKPGGPKYNSMGTLKFINNRLYTCNGDLNGTPASLQRLENDKWTVFGDESIKNTTGVEYLGLVCIEEDPTDKEHIFAGGRNGLYEFKNGKFLKFYNHKNSPIESVFSTIDPEYEFVTGLLFDPQGNLLVMNSESHTHCILKLKNNGEWLSFNHPELLKYNGIGLPNLSQLMYDHQGLIWFVNNNWTLPALYCYQSENDAIKAYENLVNQDGTTINAQDGVRCVAEDAEHNIWVGSSGGPFMLERKEINNNGGVFTQVKVPRNDGTDYADYLLAGIDIMCLAIDGGNRKWFGTNGNGVYLISSDNMKEIHHFTSENSKLLSNVVKSIAINPTTGEVFFGTDNGLCSYFSDATKPNTEMTKDNVWAYPNPVEPSYTGPITVTGLSFDADVKILSSNGVVINEGRSNGGTFVWDGCDKKGRRVNSGVYMVVTATNNGEKGTVCKIAVIR
;
A
#
# COMPACT_ATOMS: atom_id res chain seq x y z
N MET A 1 40.11 -15.91 -36.34
CA MET A 1 39.99 -15.42 -34.94
C MET A 1 39.93 -13.89 -34.81
N LYS A 2 39.33 -13.14 -35.76
CA LYS A 2 39.08 -11.69 -35.64
C LYS A 2 37.64 -11.26 -35.94
N LYS A 3 36.71 -12.23 -36.07
CA LYS A 3 35.27 -11.98 -36.27
C LYS A 3 34.39 -12.50 -35.13
N LEU A 4 34.96 -13.10 -34.07
CA LEU A 4 34.22 -13.57 -32.89
C LEU A 4 34.30 -12.60 -31.68
N ILE A 5 35.13 -11.55 -31.75
CA ILE A 5 35.32 -10.61 -30.61
C ILE A 5 34.43 -9.36 -30.74
N VAL A 6 33.87 -9.09 -31.93
CA VAL A 6 32.99 -7.92 -32.16
C VAL A 6 31.52 -8.22 -31.79
N ALA A 7 31.14 -9.49 -31.65
CA ALA A 7 29.79 -9.89 -31.22
C ALA A 7 29.63 -10.00 -29.69
N LEU A 8 30.72 -9.91 -28.91
CA LEU A 8 30.68 -10.01 -27.44
C LEU A 8 30.69 -8.65 -26.71
N LEU A 9 30.71 -7.54 -27.43
CA LEU A 9 30.80 -6.17 -26.88
C LEU A 9 29.49 -5.36 -27.00
N LEU A 10 28.39 -5.98 -27.43
CA LEU A 10 27.07 -5.32 -27.61
C LEU A 10 25.94 -5.90 -26.72
N CYS A 11 26.27 -6.71 -25.71
CA CYS A 11 25.32 -7.23 -24.73
C CYS A 11 25.71 -6.88 -23.28
N ILE A 12 26.27 -5.69 -23.06
CA ILE A 12 26.12 -5.06 -21.75
C ILE A 12 24.80 -4.30 -21.83
N ILE A 13 23.71 -5.01 -21.51
CA ILE A 13 22.49 -4.35 -21.04
C ILE A 13 22.94 -3.65 -19.76
N GLN A 14 23.33 -2.38 -19.86
CA GLN A 14 23.25 -1.51 -18.70
C GLN A 14 21.77 -1.52 -18.33
N HIS A 15 21.42 -2.28 -17.30
CA HIS A 15 20.23 -1.98 -16.52
C HIS A 15 20.48 -0.59 -15.94
N THR A 16 20.21 0.45 -16.72
CA THR A 16 19.80 1.71 -16.13
C THR A 16 18.53 1.36 -15.39
N LEU A 17 18.67 1.08 -14.09
CA LEU A 17 17.58 1.28 -13.14
C LEU A 17 17.11 2.71 -13.43
N CYS A 18 16.02 2.84 -14.16
CA CYS A 18 15.29 4.08 -14.22
C CYS A 18 14.84 4.30 -12.79
N ILE A 19 15.58 5.12 -12.03
CA ILE A 19 15.14 5.53 -10.72
C ILE A 19 13.86 6.30 -10.98
N ALA A 20 12.74 5.74 -10.54
CA ALA A 20 11.46 6.38 -10.72
C ALA A 20 11.51 7.78 -10.09
N GLN A 21 10.89 8.72 -10.78
CA GLN A 21 10.96 10.11 -10.39
C GLN A 21 10.22 10.30 -9.06
N ILE A 22 10.85 11.00 -8.12
CA ILE A 22 10.21 11.40 -6.85
C ILE A 22 8.92 12.17 -7.15
N GLY A 23 7.87 11.89 -6.40
CA GLY A 23 6.55 12.47 -6.58
C GLY A 23 5.64 11.71 -7.54
N THR A 24 6.11 10.62 -8.15
CA THR A 24 5.31 9.80 -9.06
C THR A 24 4.57 8.68 -8.33
N TRP A 25 3.45 8.27 -8.93
CA TRP A 25 2.60 7.19 -8.45
C TRP A 25 2.68 5.98 -9.37
N ARG A 26 2.42 4.80 -8.81
CA ARG A 26 2.25 3.55 -9.56
C ARG A 26 1.09 2.74 -9.00
N ASN A 27 0.30 2.15 -9.88
CA ASN A 27 -0.80 1.25 -9.50
C ASN A 27 -0.46 -0.20 -9.88
N TYR A 28 -0.91 -1.15 -9.07
CA TYR A 28 -0.69 -2.58 -9.22
C TYR A 28 -2.03 -3.31 -9.16
N LEU A 29 -2.74 -3.35 -10.30
CA LEU A 29 -4.06 -3.97 -10.39
C LEU A 29 -3.96 -5.43 -10.85
N ALA A 30 -4.86 -6.26 -10.33
CA ALA A 30 -5.06 -7.62 -10.81
C ALA A 30 -5.87 -7.68 -12.10
N TYR A 31 -5.66 -8.75 -12.88
CA TYR A 31 -6.35 -9.00 -14.15
C TYR A 31 -6.71 -10.50 -14.33
N ASP A 32 -6.84 -11.24 -13.23
CA ASP A 32 -6.99 -12.71 -13.23
C ASP A 32 -8.43 -13.16 -13.50
N ASP A 33 -9.42 -12.47 -12.90
CA ASP A 33 -10.84 -12.82 -13.02
C ASP A 33 -11.50 -12.09 -14.20
N ILE A 34 -11.59 -12.73 -15.36
CA ILE A 34 -12.14 -12.12 -16.60
C ILE A 34 -13.68 -11.99 -16.47
N GLN A 35 -14.19 -10.76 -16.60
CA GLN A 35 -15.61 -10.47 -16.37
C GLN A 35 -16.34 -9.99 -17.62
N GLN A 36 -15.70 -9.19 -18.47
CA GLN A 36 -16.28 -8.71 -19.74
C GLN A 36 -15.21 -8.58 -20.82
N ILE A 37 -15.59 -8.88 -22.06
CA ILE A 37 -14.75 -8.70 -23.25
C ILE A 37 -15.55 -7.92 -24.28
N GLN A 38 -14.92 -6.93 -24.92
CA GLN A 38 -15.53 -6.09 -25.95
C GLN A 38 -14.58 -5.97 -27.15
N ALA A 39 -15.03 -6.35 -28.34
CA ALA A 39 -14.25 -6.25 -29.55
C ALA A 39 -14.36 -4.86 -30.19
N ALA A 40 -13.21 -4.29 -30.53
CA ALA A 40 -13.07 -2.99 -31.18
C ALA A 40 -12.14 -3.11 -32.40
N GLY A 41 -12.66 -3.70 -33.49
CA GLY A 41 -11.85 -3.98 -34.68
C GLY A 41 -10.73 -4.99 -34.37
N ASN A 42 -9.47 -4.55 -34.45
CA ASN A 42 -8.29 -5.38 -34.10
C ASN A 42 -8.01 -5.46 -32.61
N TYR A 43 -8.69 -4.65 -31.80
CA TYR A 43 -8.48 -4.62 -30.35
C TYR A 43 -9.55 -5.43 -29.62
N LEU A 44 -9.18 -5.95 -28.46
CA LEU A 44 -10.10 -6.43 -27.43
C LEU A 44 -9.90 -5.55 -26.20
N PHE A 45 -10.97 -4.99 -25.67
CA PHE A 45 -10.98 -4.44 -24.32
C PHE A 45 -11.47 -5.52 -23.36
N VAL A 46 -10.78 -5.70 -22.25
CA VAL A 46 -11.07 -6.73 -21.27
C VAL A 46 -11.18 -6.09 -19.90
N ARG A 47 -12.34 -6.29 -19.26
CA ARG A 47 -12.51 -6.04 -17.83
C ARG A 47 -12.19 -7.32 -17.09
N ALA A 48 -11.16 -7.28 -16.26
CA ALA A 48 -10.79 -8.40 -15.41
C ALA A 48 -10.44 -7.90 -14.00
N SER A 49 -10.94 -8.58 -12.96
CA SER A 49 -10.79 -8.17 -11.56
C SER A 49 -11.12 -6.69 -11.34
N ASN A 50 -12.18 -6.20 -11.99
CA ASN A 50 -12.62 -4.80 -12.02
C ASN A 50 -11.62 -3.78 -12.60
N ALA A 51 -10.54 -4.24 -13.23
CA ALA A 51 -9.55 -3.41 -13.92
C ALA A 51 -9.66 -3.58 -15.45
N LEU A 52 -9.07 -2.66 -16.20
CA LEU A 52 -9.14 -2.64 -17.67
C LEU A 52 -7.78 -2.88 -18.30
N TYR A 53 -7.75 -3.71 -19.34
CA TYR A 53 -6.66 -3.73 -20.30
C TYR A 53 -7.19 -3.88 -21.73
N GLN A 54 -6.34 -3.51 -22.68
CA GLN A 54 -6.57 -3.66 -24.11
C GLN A 54 -5.51 -4.58 -24.70
N TYR A 55 -5.94 -5.47 -25.59
CA TYR A 55 -5.09 -6.38 -26.34
C TYR A 55 -5.23 -6.12 -27.84
N ASN A 56 -4.10 -5.97 -28.53
CA ASN A 56 -4.06 -5.86 -29.98
C ASN A 56 -3.86 -7.24 -30.62
N LYS A 57 -4.85 -7.73 -31.37
CA LYS A 57 -4.80 -9.05 -32.02
C LYS A 57 -3.75 -9.16 -33.14
N GLN A 58 -3.25 -8.03 -33.66
CA GLN A 58 -2.26 -8.04 -34.75
C GLN A 58 -0.83 -8.23 -34.26
N ASP A 59 -0.40 -7.43 -33.29
CA ASP A 59 0.97 -7.43 -32.77
C ASP A 59 1.10 -8.11 -31.38
N GLN A 60 -0.03 -8.54 -30.81
CA GLN A 60 -0.13 -9.18 -29.50
C GLN A 60 0.28 -8.29 -28.31
N SER A 61 0.37 -6.97 -28.53
CA SER A 61 0.64 -5.99 -27.47
C SER A 61 -0.52 -5.90 -26.48
N ILE A 62 -0.17 -5.63 -25.21
CA ILE A 62 -1.13 -5.41 -24.13
C ILE A 62 -0.84 -4.03 -23.52
N VAL A 63 -1.88 -3.25 -23.30
CA VAL A 63 -1.85 -1.98 -22.58
C VAL A 63 -2.85 -2.05 -21.43
N THR A 64 -2.41 -1.75 -20.21
CA THR A 64 -3.27 -1.65 -19.03
C THR A 64 -3.71 -0.21 -18.81
N TYR A 65 -4.90 -0.02 -18.23
CA TYR A 65 -5.45 1.31 -17.92
C TYR A 65 -5.82 1.41 -16.44
N ASP A 66 -5.36 2.48 -15.80
CA ASP A 66 -5.61 2.84 -14.41
C ASP A 66 -5.47 4.37 -14.19
N LYS A 67 -5.59 4.83 -12.94
CA LYS A 67 -5.56 6.27 -12.60
C LYS A 67 -4.26 6.99 -12.98
N THR A 68 -3.15 6.27 -13.09
CA THR A 68 -1.83 6.84 -13.46
C THR A 68 -1.67 7.06 -14.95
N ASN A 69 -2.42 6.35 -15.80
CA ASN A 69 -2.19 6.33 -17.24
C ASN A 69 -3.46 6.53 -18.10
N GLY A 70 -4.57 7.00 -17.51
CA GLY A 70 -5.67 7.57 -18.28
C GLY A 70 -7.02 7.61 -17.57
N LEU A 71 -7.31 6.62 -16.72
CA LEU A 71 -8.63 6.49 -16.10
C LEU A 71 -8.84 7.50 -14.96
N ASN A 72 -10.10 7.84 -14.71
CA ASN A 72 -10.46 8.79 -13.67
C ASN A 72 -10.86 8.12 -12.35
N ASP A 73 -11.09 6.80 -12.35
CA ASP A 73 -11.58 6.06 -11.19
C ASP A 73 -11.12 4.59 -11.15
N THR A 74 -11.48 3.89 -10.06
CA THR A 74 -11.27 2.44 -9.87
C THR A 74 -12.59 1.66 -9.82
N ASP A 75 -12.49 0.33 -9.75
CA ASP A 75 -13.63 -0.58 -9.62
C ASP A 75 -14.64 -0.45 -10.76
N ILE A 76 -14.19 -0.84 -11.95
CA ILE A 76 -15.02 -0.87 -13.15
C ILE A 76 -16.10 -1.95 -12.98
N THR A 77 -17.36 -1.55 -13.11
CA THR A 77 -18.52 -2.43 -12.96
C THR A 77 -19.13 -2.84 -14.29
N GLN A 78 -18.97 -2.03 -15.34
CA GLN A 78 -19.47 -2.30 -16.69
C GLN A 78 -18.55 -1.68 -17.75
N ILE A 79 -18.32 -2.40 -18.84
CA ILE A 79 -17.73 -1.87 -20.07
C ILE A 79 -18.62 -2.19 -21.26
N ARG A 80 -18.65 -1.29 -22.25
CA ARG A 80 -19.39 -1.55 -23.48
C ARG A 80 -18.88 -0.77 -24.68
N TRP A 81 -18.62 -1.44 -25.80
CA TRP A 81 -18.16 -0.78 -27.02
C TRP A 81 -19.32 -0.15 -27.81
N CYS A 82 -19.17 1.12 -28.18
CA CYS A 82 -20.06 1.81 -29.10
C CYS A 82 -19.42 1.88 -30.49
N GLN A 83 -19.87 1.02 -31.40
CA GLN A 83 -19.28 0.88 -32.74
C GLN A 83 -19.33 2.17 -33.56
N GLN A 84 -20.44 2.93 -33.51
CA GLN A 84 -20.56 4.16 -34.30
C GLN A 84 -19.71 5.32 -33.76
N ALA A 85 -19.58 5.41 -32.43
CA ALA A 85 -18.73 6.42 -31.79
C ALA A 85 -17.24 6.02 -31.76
N LYS A 86 -16.93 4.74 -32.01
CA LYS A 86 -15.59 4.14 -31.88
C LYS A 86 -14.96 4.38 -30.50
N ARG A 87 -15.77 4.21 -29.46
CA ARG A 87 -15.35 4.39 -28.06
C ARG A 87 -15.93 3.29 -27.19
N LEU A 88 -15.15 2.84 -26.22
CA LEU A 88 -15.59 2.01 -25.11
C LEU A 88 -16.14 2.92 -24.02
N ILE A 89 -17.31 2.58 -23.50
CA ILE A 89 -17.89 3.17 -22.30
C ILE A 89 -17.38 2.35 -21.12
N ILE A 90 -16.88 3.02 -20.09
CA ILE A 90 -16.42 2.44 -18.84
C ILE A 90 -17.26 3.06 -17.73
N VAL A 91 -17.91 2.24 -16.93
CA VAL A 91 -18.68 2.68 -15.76
C VAL A 91 -18.04 2.13 -14.50
N TYR A 92 -17.82 3.02 -13.53
CA TYR A 92 -17.21 2.71 -12.24
C TYR A 92 -18.29 2.46 -11.18
N GLN A 93 -17.91 1.85 -10.06
CA GLN A 93 -18.81 1.55 -8.94
C GLN A 93 -19.52 2.81 -8.41
N ASN A 94 -18.82 3.95 -8.37
CA ASN A 94 -19.38 5.22 -7.93
C ASN A 94 -20.24 5.93 -9.00
N SER A 95 -20.52 5.26 -10.13
CA SER A 95 -21.28 5.80 -11.28
C SER A 95 -20.58 6.92 -12.06
N ASN A 96 -19.27 7.12 -11.84
CA ASN A 96 -18.45 7.88 -12.77
C ASN A 96 -18.33 7.13 -14.10
N ILE A 97 -18.07 7.84 -15.19
CA ILE A 97 -18.05 7.28 -16.54
C ILE A 97 -16.85 7.81 -17.29
N ASP A 98 -16.08 6.92 -17.89
CA ASP A 98 -15.04 7.26 -18.86
C ASP A 98 -15.41 6.72 -20.24
N LEU A 99 -15.03 7.46 -21.28
CA LEU A 99 -15.02 7.00 -22.66
C LEU A 99 -13.58 6.87 -23.13
N ILE A 100 -13.21 5.73 -23.71
CA ILE A 100 -11.87 5.51 -24.25
C ILE A 100 -11.92 5.05 -25.71
N ASP A 101 -11.10 5.61 -26.57
CA ASP A 101 -10.95 5.13 -27.95
C ASP A 101 -9.84 4.06 -28.09
N THR A 102 -9.64 3.52 -29.29
CA THR A 102 -8.61 2.50 -29.52
C THR A 102 -7.17 3.02 -29.45
N GLU A 103 -6.98 4.34 -29.45
CA GLU A 103 -5.68 5.00 -29.31
C GLU A 103 -5.34 5.30 -27.83
N GLY A 104 -6.29 5.04 -26.92
CA GLY A 104 -6.13 5.26 -25.48
C GLY A 104 -6.54 6.65 -25.00
N ASN A 105 -7.18 7.47 -25.84
CA ASN A 105 -7.63 8.79 -25.42
C ASN A 105 -8.88 8.66 -24.54
N VAL A 106 -8.80 9.17 -23.31
CA VAL A 106 -9.88 9.10 -22.31
C VAL A 106 -10.63 10.42 -22.21
N THR A 107 -11.96 10.36 -22.16
CA THR A 107 -12.86 11.50 -21.87
C THR A 107 -13.77 11.15 -20.72
N ASN A 108 -13.69 11.92 -19.63
CA ASN A 108 -14.53 11.72 -18.44
C ASN A 108 -15.91 12.38 -18.58
N ILE A 109 -16.94 11.71 -18.08
CA ILE A 109 -18.32 12.18 -17.95
C ILE A 109 -18.78 11.99 -16.50
N SER A 110 -18.30 12.85 -15.60
CA SER A 110 -18.61 12.82 -14.17
C SER A 110 -20.01 13.34 -13.79
N ALA A 111 -20.85 13.70 -14.75
CA ALA A 111 -22.15 14.32 -14.47
C ALA A 111 -23.09 13.42 -13.64
N LEU A 112 -23.07 12.10 -13.84
CA LEU A 112 -23.86 11.16 -13.04
C LEU A 112 -23.26 10.97 -11.63
N TYR A 113 -21.94 10.84 -11.53
CA TYR A 113 -21.21 10.81 -10.27
C TYR A 113 -21.51 12.04 -9.40
N ASN A 114 -21.39 13.25 -9.95
CA ASN A 114 -21.60 14.51 -9.26
C ASN A 114 -23.08 14.82 -8.94
N LYS A 115 -24.03 14.07 -9.52
CA LYS A 115 -25.45 14.31 -9.28
C LYS A 115 -25.81 13.90 -7.85
N ILE A 116 -26.19 14.88 -7.04
CA ILE A 116 -26.81 14.68 -5.72
C ILE A 116 -28.27 14.27 -5.95
N MET A 117 -28.62 13.08 -5.49
CA MET A 117 -29.98 12.55 -5.52
C MET A 117 -30.16 11.41 -4.52
N THR A 118 -31.41 11.07 -4.20
CA THR A 118 -31.77 9.94 -3.32
C THR A 118 -31.90 8.60 -4.06
N GLY A 119 -31.94 8.62 -5.40
CA GLY A 119 -32.09 7.42 -6.21
C GLY A 119 -30.79 6.64 -6.35
N ASP A 120 -30.90 5.31 -6.50
CA ASP A 120 -29.77 4.40 -6.71
C ASP A 120 -29.18 4.58 -8.12
N LYS A 121 -27.95 5.12 -8.17
CA LYS A 121 -27.22 5.42 -9.41
C LYS A 121 -26.48 4.21 -9.99
N THR A 122 -26.51 3.07 -9.30
CA THR A 122 -25.84 1.84 -9.76
C THR A 122 -26.31 1.48 -11.16
N VAL A 123 -25.37 1.46 -12.12
CA VAL A 123 -25.65 1.06 -13.50
C VAL A 123 -25.62 -0.46 -13.58
N SER A 124 -26.79 -1.07 -13.72
CA SER A 124 -26.94 -2.52 -13.81
C SER A 124 -26.64 -3.04 -15.21
N SER A 125 -26.89 -2.23 -16.24
CA SER A 125 -26.50 -2.55 -17.59
C SER A 125 -26.48 -1.34 -18.53
N ILE A 126 -25.79 -1.48 -19.65
CA ILE A 126 -25.68 -0.48 -20.72
C ILE A 126 -26.46 -1.03 -21.91
N ARG A 127 -27.13 -0.22 -22.75
CA ARG A 127 -27.72 -0.56 -24.07
C ARG A 127 -27.24 0.43 -25.13
N ILE A 128 -27.04 0.03 -26.39
CA ILE A 128 -26.51 0.90 -27.45
C ILE A 128 -27.49 0.93 -28.61
N ASP A 129 -27.78 2.15 -29.06
CA ASP A 129 -28.51 2.43 -30.30
C ASP A 129 -27.80 3.55 -31.04
N GLY A 130 -27.15 3.19 -32.14
CA GLY A 130 -26.29 4.10 -32.90
C GLY A 130 -25.17 4.71 -32.07
N VAL A 131 -25.19 6.04 -31.90
CA VAL A 131 -24.25 6.81 -31.07
C VAL A 131 -24.70 6.99 -29.62
N TYR A 132 -25.90 6.52 -29.27
CA TYR A 132 -26.46 6.65 -27.93
C TYR A 132 -26.23 5.40 -27.10
N ALA A 133 -25.94 5.61 -25.82
CA ALA A 133 -25.96 4.60 -24.78
C ALA A 133 -27.09 4.87 -23.79
N TYR A 134 -27.81 3.83 -23.38
CA TYR A 134 -28.81 3.87 -22.33
C TYR A 134 -28.27 3.09 -21.13
N LEU A 135 -27.92 3.80 -20.06
CA LEU A 135 -27.43 3.24 -18.82
C LEU A 135 -28.64 2.98 -17.92
N ILE A 136 -28.95 1.72 -17.67
CA ILE A 136 -30.06 1.29 -16.82
C ILE A 136 -29.58 1.37 -15.39
N CYS A 137 -30.19 2.25 -14.61
CA CYS A 137 -29.86 2.54 -13.22
C CYS A 137 -31.02 2.13 -12.29
N GLY A 138 -30.76 1.98 -11.00
CA GLY A 138 -31.81 1.71 -10.01
C GLY A 138 -32.91 2.80 -9.97
N PHE A 139 -32.56 4.06 -10.24
CA PHE A 139 -33.52 5.17 -10.28
C PHE A 139 -34.25 5.36 -11.62
N GLY A 140 -33.76 4.77 -12.72
CA GLY A 140 -34.24 5.07 -14.07
C GLY A 140 -33.20 4.81 -15.16
N ILE A 141 -33.33 5.47 -16.33
CA ILE A 141 -32.44 5.29 -17.48
C ILE A 141 -31.71 6.61 -17.78
N VAL A 142 -30.39 6.57 -17.88
CA VAL A 142 -29.58 7.70 -18.35
C VAL A 142 -29.24 7.49 -19.82
N LYS A 143 -29.72 8.37 -20.71
CA LYS A 143 -29.34 8.39 -22.12
C LYS A 143 -28.14 9.28 -22.32
N MET A 144 -27.07 8.72 -22.86
CA MET A 144 -25.80 9.39 -23.12
C MET A 144 -25.50 9.39 -24.61
N ASN A 145 -25.05 10.52 -25.16
CA ASN A 145 -24.47 10.56 -26.50
C ASN A 145 -22.97 10.26 -26.39
N VAL A 146 -22.55 9.07 -26.85
CA VAL A 146 -21.17 8.59 -26.72
C VAL A 146 -20.21 9.37 -27.62
N GLN A 147 -20.66 9.79 -28.79
CA GLN A 147 -19.84 10.54 -29.73
C GLN A 147 -19.53 11.96 -29.21
N ARG A 148 -20.52 12.61 -28.60
CA ARG A 148 -20.40 13.96 -28.04
C ARG A 148 -19.92 13.98 -26.58
N ALA A 149 -19.81 12.82 -25.94
CA ALA A 149 -19.43 12.66 -24.53
C ALA A 149 -20.32 13.48 -23.57
N GLU A 150 -21.64 13.39 -23.71
CA GLU A 150 -22.59 14.12 -22.87
C GLU A 150 -23.80 13.26 -22.47
N ILE A 151 -24.37 13.54 -21.30
CA ILE A 151 -25.70 13.02 -20.93
C ILE A 151 -26.73 13.81 -21.75
N ALA A 152 -27.47 13.10 -22.59
CA ALA A 152 -28.47 13.68 -23.48
C ALA A 152 -29.85 13.78 -22.80
N ASP A 153 -30.21 12.79 -21.98
CA ASP A 153 -31.50 12.75 -21.29
C ASP A 153 -31.47 11.83 -20.07
N ILE A 154 -32.42 11.99 -19.15
CA ILE A 154 -32.60 11.11 -17.99
C ILE A 154 -34.09 10.78 -17.85
N TYR A 155 -34.42 9.49 -17.92
CA TYR A 155 -35.78 8.99 -17.83
C TYR A 155 -36.05 8.35 -16.47
N THR A 156 -37.11 8.80 -15.78
CA THR A 156 -37.61 8.14 -14.56
C THR A 156 -38.86 7.32 -14.89
N PRO A 157 -39.12 6.19 -14.20
CA PRO A 157 -40.26 5.29 -14.52
C PRO A 157 -41.64 5.97 -14.51
N THR A 158 -41.78 7.11 -13.84
CA THR A 158 -43.02 7.90 -13.75
C THR A 158 -43.27 8.80 -14.96
N GLN A 159 -42.30 8.99 -15.85
CA GLN A 159 -42.43 9.90 -16.99
C GLN A 159 -43.17 9.24 -18.17
N PRO A 160 -44.03 9.98 -18.89
CA PRO A 160 -44.78 9.43 -20.04
C PRO A 160 -43.89 8.92 -21.19
N ASN A 161 -42.69 9.48 -21.33
CA ASN A 161 -41.72 9.12 -22.36
C ASN A 161 -40.66 8.11 -21.89
N TYR A 162 -40.88 7.43 -20.76
CA TYR A 162 -39.98 6.39 -20.28
C TYR A 162 -39.84 5.27 -21.33
N PRO A 163 -38.60 4.94 -21.79
CA PRO A 163 -38.39 3.90 -22.78
C PRO A 163 -38.94 2.54 -22.32
N GLN A 164 -39.91 2.00 -23.05
CA GLN A 164 -40.52 0.68 -22.76
C GLN A 164 -39.73 -0.47 -23.38
N ILE A 165 -39.01 -0.20 -24.47
CA ILE A 165 -38.21 -1.17 -25.21
C ILE A 165 -36.85 -0.54 -25.46
N LEU A 166 -35.81 -1.22 -25.02
CA LEU A 166 -34.41 -0.90 -25.34
C LEU A 166 -33.85 -1.99 -26.26
N PRO A 167 -32.77 -1.70 -27.01
CA PRO A 167 -32.06 -2.73 -27.75
C PRO A 167 -31.63 -3.88 -26.84
N ASP A 168 -31.40 -5.06 -27.42
CA ASP A 168 -30.87 -6.19 -26.67
C ASP A 168 -29.40 -5.97 -26.26
N GLU A 169 -28.96 -6.73 -25.26
CA GLU A 169 -27.56 -6.80 -24.87
C GLU A 169 -26.84 -7.87 -25.70
N ASP A 170 -25.72 -7.50 -26.30
CA ASP A 170 -24.87 -8.44 -27.04
C ASP A 170 -23.60 -8.70 -26.23
N ASN A 171 -23.50 -9.91 -25.67
CA ASN A 171 -22.35 -10.39 -24.91
C ASN A 171 -21.57 -11.48 -25.67
N SER A 172 -21.81 -11.64 -26.97
CA SER A 172 -21.21 -12.71 -27.79
C SER A 172 -19.68 -12.63 -27.89
N ASP A 173 -19.09 -11.44 -27.68
CA ASP A 173 -17.64 -11.26 -27.64
C ASP A 173 -16.98 -12.05 -26.51
N TYR A 174 -17.66 -12.25 -25.37
CA TYR A 174 -17.11 -13.01 -24.26
C TYR A 174 -16.87 -14.46 -24.68
N ASP A 175 -17.91 -15.16 -25.11
CA ASP A 175 -17.83 -16.57 -25.52
C ASP A 175 -16.86 -16.77 -26.68
N LYS A 176 -16.79 -15.79 -27.59
CA LYS A 176 -15.91 -15.84 -28.75
C LYS A 176 -14.42 -15.71 -28.41
N TYR A 177 -14.07 -14.92 -27.40
CA TYR A 177 -12.68 -14.55 -27.13
C TYR A 177 -12.12 -15.05 -25.80
N ILE A 178 -12.95 -15.63 -24.92
CA ILE A 178 -12.52 -16.07 -23.58
C ILE A 178 -11.31 -16.99 -23.60
N ASP A 179 -11.24 -17.96 -24.51
CA ASP A 179 -10.11 -18.90 -24.59
C ASP A 179 -8.79 -18.22 -24.96
N LEU A 180 -8.84 -17.20 -25.84
CA LEU A 180 -7.67 -16.37 -26.14
C LEU A 180 -7.30 -15.53 -24.93
N VAL A 181 -8.28 -14.85 -24.33
CA VAL A 181 -8.06 -13.91 -23.22
C VAL A 181 -7.45 -14.60 -21.99
N LYS A 182 -7.84 -15.85 -21.70
CA LYS A 182 -7.24 -16.69 -20.65
C LYS A 182 -5.74 -16.96 -20.81
N THR A 183 -5.20 -16.79 -22.03
CA THR A 183 -3.75 -16.98 -22.28
C THR A 183 -2.93 -15.70 -22.10
N LEU A 184 -3.60 -14.55 -22.01
CA LEU A 184 -2.95 -13.24 -21.93
C LEU A 184 -2.33 -13.02 -20.55
N LYS A 185 -1.26 -12.22 -20.51
CA LYS A 185 -0.52 -11.91 -19.28
C LYS A 185 -0.33 -10.40 -19.14
N PRO A 186 -1.36 -9.65 -18.73
CA PRO A 186 -1.27 -8.19 -18.56
C PRO A 186 -0.23 -7.76 -17.51
N GLY A 187 0.14 -8.66 -16.61
CA GLY A 187 1.01 -8.38 -15.46
C GLY A 187 0.19 -8.14 -14.19
N GLY A 188 0.82 -7.55 -13.18
CA GLY A 188 0.17 -7.23 -11.90
C GLY A 188 0.05 -8.42 -10.93
N PRO A 189 -0.49 -8.17 -9.72
CA PRO A 189 -0.83 -9.23 -8.77
C PRO A 189 -1.97 -10.11 -9.31
N LYS A 190 -2.16 -11.28 -8.70
CA LYS A 190 -3.32 -12.13 -8.91
C LYS A 190 -4.57 -11.63 -8.17
N TYR A 191 -4.40 -11.09 -6.97
CA TYR A 191 -5.50 -10.61 -6.13
C TYR A 191 -5.34 -9.13 -5.79
N ASN A 192 -6.44 -8.39 -5.70
CA ASN A 192 -6.45 -7.01 -5.17
C ASN A 192 -6.64 -6.94 -3.64
N SER A 193 -6.83 -8.08 -2.96
CA SER A 193 -6.94 -8.15 -1.50
C SER A 193 -5.56 -8.01 -0.85
N MET A 194 -5.27 -6.81 -0.34
CA MET A 194 -3.95 -6.32 0.08
C MET A 194 -4.00 -5.69 1.48
N GLY A 195 -4.61 -6.36 2.46
CA GLY A 195 -4.81 -5.81 3.80
C GLY A 195 -3.59 -5.86 4.71
N THR A 196 -2.61 -6.72 4.44
CA THR A 196 -1.31 -6.73 5.13
C THR A 196 -0.18 -6.61 4.12
N LEU A 197 0.73 -5.67 4.34
CA LEU A 197 1.98 -5.51 3.59
C LEU A 197 3.19 -5.70 4.52
N LYS A 198 4.22 -6.39 4.04
CA LYS A 198 5.57 -6.33 4.63
C LYS A 198 6.62 -6.12 3.56
N PHE A 199 7.55 -5.20 3.78
CA PHE A 199 8.72 -5.03 2.92
C PHE A 199 9.96 -5.59 3.62
N ILE A 200 10.47 -6.72 3.12
CA ILE A 200 11.60 -7.44 3.71
C ILE A 200 12.59 -7.77 2.59
N ASN A 201 13.88 -7.50 2.79
CA ASN A 201 14.95 -7.89 1.87
C ASN A 201 14.68 -7.53 0.38
N ASN A 202 14.24 -6.29 0.12
CA ASN A 202 13.86 -5.78 -1.20
C ASN A 202 12.68 -6.49 -1.88
N ARG A 203 11.78 -7.09 -1.08
CA ARG A 203 10.56 -7.75 -1.54
C ARG A 203 9.37 -7.22 -0.79
N LEU A 204 8.32 -6.92 -1.53
CA LEU A 204 7.03 -6.62 -0.95
C LEU A 204 6.21 -7.90 -0.88
N TYR A 205 5.75 -8.25 0.30
CA TYR A 205 4.83 -9.35 0.53
C TYR A 205 3.45 -8.81 0.90
N THR A 206 2.41 -9.50 0.45
CA THR A 206 1.03 -9.06 0.62
C THR A 206 0.10 -10.23 0.95
N CYS A 207 -0.91 -10.04 1.79
CA CYS A 207 -2.02 -10.98 1.99
C CYS A 207 -3.33 -10.27 2.40
N ASN A 208 -4.39 -11.03 2.68
CA ASN A 208 -5.76 -10.51 2.87
C ASN A 208 -5.84 -9.42 3.93
N GLY A 209 -5.17 -9.62 5.07
CA GLY A 209 -5.24 -8.73 6.23
C GLY A 209 -6.53 -8.84 7.03
N ASP A 210 -7.37 -9.83 6.73
CA ASP A 210 -8.53 -10.19 7.54
C ASP A 210 -8.72 -11.71 7.64
N LEU A 211 -9.38 -12.16 8.70
CA LEU A 211 -9.72 -13.56 8.95
C LEU A 211 -11.04 -13.97 8.26
N ASN A 212 -11.58 -13.15 7.35
CA ASN A 212 -12.85 -13.47 6.70
C ASN A 212 -12.70 -14.72 5.84
N GLY A 213 -13.83 -15.33 5.46
CA GLY A 213 -13.86 -16.49 4.57
C GLY A 213 -13.48 -16.23 3.11
N THR A 214 -12.60 -15.26 2.84
CA THR A 214 -12.11 -14.96 1.49
C THR A 214 -10.90 -15.86 1.15
N PRO A 215 -10.73 -16.26 -0.12
CA PRO A 215 -9.55 -17.01 -0.54
C PRO A 215 -8.24 -16.32 -0.15
N ALA A 216 -7.28 -17.07 0.37
CA ALA A 216 -5.99 -16.54 0.76
C ALA A 216 -5.26 -15.89 -0.43
N SER A 217 -4.69 -14.70 -0.20
CA SER A 217 -4.09 -13.86 -1.25
C SER A 217 -2.59 -13.62 -1.06
N LEU A 218 -1.86 -14.60 -0.52
CA LEU A 218 -0.42 -14.49 -0.26
C LEU A 218 0.38 -14.32 -1.56
N GLN A 219 1.05 -13.18 -1.70
CA GLN A 219 1.79 -12.82 -2.90
C GLN A 219 3.09 -12.07 -2.55
N ARG A 220 4.07 -12.13 -3.46
CA ARG A 220 5.35 -11.42 -3.36
C ARG A 220 5.65 -10.68 -4.66
N LEU A 221 6.02 -9.42 -4.56
CA LEU A 221 6.61 -8.61 -5.62
C LEU A 221 8.12 -8.51 -5.42
N GLU A 222 8.88 -8.93 -6.43
CA GLU A 222 10.35 -8.83 -6.48
C GLU A 222 10.78 -8.51 -7.92
N ASN A 223 11.55 -7.43 -8.13
CA ASN A 223 12.02 -7.02 -9.46
C ASN A 223 10.90 -6.96 -10.51
N ASP A 224 9.79 -6.30 -10.18
CA ASP A 224 8.58 -6.19 -11.02
C ASP A 224 7.89 -7.52 -11.37
N LYS A 225 8.23 -8.61 -10.69
CA LYS A 225 7.61 -9.93 -10.88
C LYS A 225 6.81 -10.33 -9.65
N TRP A 226 5.58 -10.79 -9.91
CA TRP A 226 4.69 -11.33 -8.91
C TRP A 226 4.85 -12.84 -8.78
N THR A 227 4.92 -13.32 -7.54
CA THR A 227 4.85 -14.73 -7.16
C THR A 227 3.64 -14.92 -6.26
N VAL A 228 2.79 -15.90 -6.55
CA VAL A 228 1.64 -16.26 -5.71
C VAL A 228 2.01 -17.50 -4.90
N PHE A 229 1.70 -17.52 -3.61
CA PHE A 229 1.93 -18.66 -2.75
C PHE A 229 0.61 -19.39 -2.53
N GLY A 230 0.62 -20.66 -2.91
CA GLY A 230 -0.53 -21.54 -2.78
C GLY A 230 -1.38 -21.64 -4.03
N ASP A 231 -2.11 -22.75 -4.09
CA ASP A 231 -3.05 -23.12 -5.13
C ASP A 231 -4.14 -24.01 -4.52
N GLU A 232 -5.07 -24.48 -5.35
CA GLU A 232 -6.18 -25.33 -4.92
C GLU A 232 -5.75 -26.64 -4.24
N SER A 233 -4.49 -27.07 -4.39
CA SER A 233 -3.97 -28.29 -3.77
C SER A 233 -3.74 -28.16 -2.26
N ILE A 234 -3.62 -26.94 -1.72
CA ILE A 234 -3.43 -26.74 -0.27
C ILE A 234 -4.61 -27.33 0.49
N LYS A 235 -5.84 -27.02 0.09
CA LYS A 235 -7.06 -27.58 0.70
C LYS A 235 -7.04 -29.10 0.75
N ASN A 236 -6.66 -29.73 -0.37
CA ASN A 236 -6.60 -31.18 -0.47
C ASN A 236 -5.54 -31.79 0.46
N THR A 237 -4.48 -31.03 0.76
CA THR A 237 -3.35 -31.48 1.58
C THR A 237 -3.61 -31.23 3.07
N THR A 238 -4.21 -30.10 3.44
CA THR A 238 -4.44 -29.69 4.83
C THR A 238 -5.78 -30.19 5.37
N GLY A 239 -6.76 -30.43 4.51
CA GLY A 239 -8.13 -30.78 4.87
C GLY A 239 -8.98 -29.60 5.36
N VAL A 240 -8.49 -28.37 5.21
CA VAL A 240 -9.18 -27.12 5.56
C VAL A 240 -9.10 -26.16 4.38
N GLU A 241 -10.04 -25.22 4.30
CA GLU A 241 -9.98 -24.17 3.27
C GLU A 241 -8.71 -23.31 3.43
N TYR A 242 -8.16 -22.77 2.33
CA TYR A 242 -7.02 -21.85 2.37
C TYR A 242 -7.53 -20.41 2.33
N LEU A 243 -7.93 -19.88 3.49
CA LEU A 243 -8.67 -18.62 3.62
C LEU A 243 -8.00 -17.64 4.58
N GLY A 244 -8.28 -16.35 4.38
CA GLY A 244 -8.13 -15.29 5.38
C GLY A 244 -6.76 -15.25 6.08
N LEU A 245 -5.70 -14.95 5.32
CA LEU A 245 -4.36 -14.74 5.88
C LEU A 245 -4.17 -13.30 6.36
N VAL A 246 -3.62 -13.15 7.55
CA VAL A 246 -3.47 -11.83 8.20
C VAL A 246 -2.04 -11.45 8.53
N CYS A 247 -1.14 -12.43 8.63
CA CYS A 247 0.25 -12.21 9.00
C CYS A 247 1.18 -13.05 8.14
N ILE A 248 2.38 -12.51 7.94
CA ILE A 248 3.41 -13.07 7.06
C ILE A 248 4.79 -12.72 7.63
N GLU A 249 5.74 -13.63 7.47
CA GLU A 249 7.14 -13.40 7.82
C GLU A 249 8.11 -14.15 6.90
N GLU A 250 9.26 -13.52 6.62
CA GLU A 250 10.39 -14.15 5.92
C GLU A 250 11.43 -14.61 6.95
N ASP A 251 11.89 -15.86 6.83
CA ASP A 251 12.95 -16.38 7.68
C ASP A 251 14.25 -15.57 7.45
N PRO A 252 14.82 -14.94 8.49
CA PRO A 252 16.01 -14.11 8.34
C PRO A 252 17.25 -14.90 7.94
N THR A 253 17.25 -16.22 8.11
CA THR A 253 18.35 -17.11 7.75
C THR A 253 18.22 -17.69 6.34
N ASP A 254 17.02 -17.66 5.77
CA ASP A 254 16.75 -18.16 4.42
C ASP A 254 15.58 -17.43 3.76
N LYS A 255 15.93 -16.53 2.85
CA LYS A 255 15.00 -15.64 2.17
C LYS A 255 13.95 -16.32 1.27
N GLU A 256 14.06 -17.63 0.99
CA GLU A 256 13.05 -18.38 0.24
C GLU A 256 12.15 -19.22 1.15
N HIS A 257 12.35 -19.12 2.47
CA HIS A 257 11.55 -19.73 3.51
C HIS A 257 10.66 -18.68 4.15
N ILE A 258 9.34 -18.84 4.04
CA ILE A 258 8.38 -17.88 4.60
C ILE A 258 7.28 -18.61 5.35
N PHE A 259 6.69 -17.90 6.31
CA PHE A 259 5.52 -18.35 7.05
C PHE A 259 4.37 -17.38 6.87
N ALA A 260 3.15 -17.90 6.88
CA ALA A 260 1.93 -17.10 6.86
C ALA A 260 0.90 -17.69 7.81
N GLY A 261 0.23 -16.83 8.56
CA GLY A 261 -0.81 -17.20 9.51
C GLY A 261 -2.14 -16.55 9.16
N GLY A 262 -3.22 -17.22 9.53
CA GLY A 262 -4.56 -16.73 9.30
C GLY A 262 -5.60 -17.52 10.08
N ARG A 263 -6.77 -17.64 9.45
CA ARG A 263 -7.95 -18.29 10.00
C ARG A 263 -7.72 -19.74 10.44
N ASN A 264 -6.94 -20.49 9.66
CA ASN A 264 -6.88 -21.96 9.79
C ASN A 264 -5.65 -22.48 10.54
N GLY A 265 -4.68 -21.62 10.85
CA GLY A 265 -3.40 -22.04 11.44
C GLY A 265 -2.21 -21.39 10.75
N LEU A 266 -1.07 -22.09 10.76
CA LEU A 266 0.21 -21.59 10.26
C LEU A 266 0.68 -22.39 9.04
N TYR A 267 0.92 -21.69 7.95
CA TYR A 267 1.43 -22.23 6.69
C TYR A 267 2.91 -21.90 6.52
N GLU A 268 3.68 -22.90 6.09
CA GLU A 268 5.11 -22.81 5.81
C GLU A 268 5.33 -23.02 4.31
N PHE A 269 6.11 -22.14 3.70
CA PHE A 269 6.44 -22.18 2.28
C PHE A 269 7.94 -22.15 2.07
N LYS A 270 8.39 -22.86 1.04
CA LYS A 270 9.79 -22.90 0.63
C LYS A 270 9.92 -22.80 -0.87
N ASN A 271 10.77 -21.90 -1.36
CA ASN A 271 10.99 -21.68 -2.80
C ASN A 271 9.69 -21.43 -3.57
N GLY A 272 8.78 -20.64 -2.99
CA GLY A 272 7.48 -20.32 -3.59
C GLY A 272 6.45 -21.45 -3.55
N LYS A 273 6.72 -22.57 -2.87
CA LYS A 273 5.82 -23.73 -2.79
C LYS A 273 5.40 -24.00 -1.36
N PHE A 274 4.17 -24.47 -1.19
CA PHE A 274 3.69 -24.98 0.08
C PHE A 274 4.59 -26.12 0.56
N LEU A 275 5.05 -26.05 1.81
CA LEU A 275 5.94 -27.02 2.42
C LEU A 275 5.24 -27.77 3.56
N LYS A 276 4.63 -27.05 4.49
CA LYS A 276 4.04 -27.64 5.70
C LYS A 276 2.93 -26.78 6.27
N PHE A 277 2.05 -27.42 7.04
CA PHE A 277 0.95 -26.77 7.74
C PHE A 277 0.96 -27.20 9.21
N TYR A 278 0.79 -26.23 10.10
CA TYR A 278 0.71 -26.43 11.54
C TYR A 278 -0.67 -26.05 12.06
N ASN A 279 -1.22 -26.96 12.86
CA ASN A 279 -2.53 -26.86 13.49
C ASN A 279 -2.51 -27.59 14.85
N HIS A 280 -3.66 -27.70 15.51
CA HIS A 280 -3.80 -28.38 16.80
C HIS A 280 -3.34 -29.85 16.82
N LYS A 281 -3.19 -30.51 15.65
CA LYS A 281 -2.81 -31.93 15.58
C LYS A 281 -1.31 -32.13 15.70
N ASN A 282 -0.51 -31.13 15.34
CA ASN A 282 0.95 -31.25 15.22
C ASN A 282 1.74 -30.08 15.84
N SER A 283 1.04 -29.16 16.51
CA SER A 283 1.60 -28.01 17.21
C SER A 283 0.71 -27.65 18.41
N PRO A 284 1.17 -26.77 19.32
CA PRO A 284 0.34 -26.22 20.39
C PRO A 284 -0.70 -25.20 19.92
N ILE A 285 -0.94 -25.02 18.62
CA ILE A 285 -2.00 -24.11 18.17
C ILE A 285 -3.36 -24.65 18.65
N GLU A 286 -4.19 -23.78 19.22
CA GLU A 286 -5.52 -24.10 19.71
C GLU A 286 -6.60 -23.49 18.81
N SER A 287 -7.74 -24.19 18.75
CA SER A 287 -8.97 -23.70 18.13
C SER A 287 -9.65 -22.67 19.02
N VAL A 288 -10.32 -21.70 18.39
CA VAL A 288 -11.16 -20.69 19.05
C VAL A 288 -12.26 -21.35 19.90
N PHE A 289 -12.77 -22.50 19.45
CA PHE A 289 -13.84 -23.22 20.13
C PHE A 289 -13.32 -24.39 20.96
N SER A 290 -14.00 -24.64 22.09
CA SER A 290 -13.73 -25.79 22.97
C SER A 290 -14.04 -27.13 22.30
N THR A 291 -15.06 -27.18 21.44
CA THR A 291 -15.21 -28.24 20.45
C THR A 291 -14.37 -27.85 19.25
N ILE A 292 -13.24 -28.54 19.07
CA ILE A 292 -12.23 -28.20 18.07
C ILE A 292 -12.86 -28.07 16.68
N ASP A 293 -12.70 -26.90 16.07
CA ASP A 293 -13.00 -26.65 14.66
C ASP A 293 -11.71 -26.26 13.93
N PRO A 294 -11.19 -27.11 13.02
CA PRO A 294 -9.99 -26.83 12.24
C PRO A 294 -10.10 -25.60 11.32
N GLU A 295 -11.30 -25.08 11.10
CA GLU A 295 -11.52 -23.85 10.34
C GLU A 295 -11.31 -22.56 11.17
N TYR A 296 -11.03 -22.67 12.47
CA TYR A 296 -10.90 -21.54 13.38
C TYR A 296 -9.77 -21.77 14.38
N GLU A 297 -8.53 -21.67 13.89
CA GLU A 297 -7.28 -21.78 14.64
C GLU A 297 -6.43 -20.54 14.37
N PHE A 298 -6.85 -19.41 14.95
CA PHE A 298 -6.39 -18.09 14.52
C PHE A 298 -4.92 -17.83 14.84
N VAL A 299 -4.09 -17.83 13.79
CA VAL A 299 -2.70 -17.36 13.85
C VAL A 299 -2.66 -15.94 13.28
N THR A 300 -2.42 -14.97 14.16
CA THR A 300 -2.70 -13.55 13.91
C THR A 300 -1.47 -12.66 13.90
N GLY A 301 -0.34 -13.22 14.31
CA GLY A 301 0.93 -12.51 14.40
C GLY A 301 2.10 -13.47 14.29
N LEU A 302 3.12 -13.03 13.57
CA LEU A 302 4.37 -13.76 13.34
C LEU A 302 5.53 -12.79 13.52
N LEU A 303 6.61 -13.25 14.15
CA LEU A 303 7.85 -12.46 14.28
C LEU A 303 9.05 -13.41 14.46
N PHE A 304 10.03 -13.34 13.55
CA PHE A 304 11.27 -14.10 13.69
C PHE A 304 12.27 -13.40 14.61
N ASP A 305 12.95 -14.16 15.46
CA ASP A 305 14.20 -13.70 16.06
C ASP A 305 15.40 -13.87 15.09
N PRO A 306 16.54 -13.22 15.35
CA PRO A 306 17.73 -13.35 14.49
C PRO A 306 18.33 -14.76 14.43
N GLN A 307 17.94 -15.68 15.31
CA GLN A 307 18.40 -17.07 15.33
C GLN A 307 17.49 -18.00 14.52
N GLY A 308 16.42 -17.47 13.93
CA GLY A 308 15.46 -18.23 13.12
C GLY A 308 14.39 -18.93 13.93
N ASN A 309 14.16 -18.55 15.20
CA ASN A 309 12.98 -19.00 15.93
C ASN A 309 11.80 -18.07 15.62
N LEU A 310 10.62 -18.65 15.39
CA LEU A 310 9.41 -17.93 15.02
C LEU A 310 8.50 -17.79 16.23
N LEU A 311 8.25 -16.56 16.66
CA LEU A 311 7.16 -16.25 17.59
C LEU A 311 5.83 -16.28 16.83
N VAL A 312 4.82 -16.91 17.41
CA VAL A 312 3.50 -17.13 16.80
C VAL A 312 2.42 -16.69 17.80
N MET A 313 1.54 -15.78 17.38
CA MET A 313 0.37 -15.37 18.15
C MET A 313 -0.86 -16.21 17.77
N ASN A 314 -1.35 -17.00 18.72
CA ASN A 314 -2.60 -17.74 18.60
C ASN A 314 -3.71 -16.99 19.32
N SER A 315 -4.46 -16.17 18.59
CA SER A 315 -5.57 -15.39 19.15
C SER A 315 -6.74 -16.30 19.52
N GLU A 316 -7.49 -15.91 20.56
CA GLU A 316 -8.67 -16.65 21.05
C GLU A 316 -8.40 -18.11 21.45
N SER A 317 -7.15 -18.44 21.80
CA SER A 317 -6.75 -19.70 22.43
C SER A 317 -7.33 -19.83 23.84
N HIS A 318 -7.47 -21.05 24.36
CA HIS A 318 -7.99 -21.31 25.71
C HIS A 318 -6.91 -21.36 26.79
N THR A 319 -5.63 -21.54 26.42
CA THR A 319 -4.55 -21.68 27.40
C THR A 319 -3.35 -20.76 27.21
N HIS A 320 -2.95 -20.45 25.97
CA HIS A 320 -1.76 -19.67 25.67
C HIS A 320 -1.87 -18.92 24.34
N CYS A 321 -1.65 -17.61 24.36
CA CYS A 321 -1.66 -16.82 23.13
C CYS A 321 -0.28 -16.73 22.47
N ILE A 322 0.79 -16.94 23.22
CA ILE A 322 2.18 -16.79 22.75
C ILE A 322 2.82 -18.17 22.60
N LEU A 323 3.23 -18.48 21.37
CA LEU A 323 3.93 -19.71 21.00
C LEU A 323 5.28 -19.38 20.37
N LYS A 324 6.23 -20.32 20.41
CA LYS A 324 7.51 -20.22 19.71
C LYS A 324 7.85 -21.53 19.01
N LEU A 325 8.04 -21.47 17.69
CA LEU A 325 8.60 -22.54 16.89
C LEU A 325 10.11 -22.32 16.77
N LYS A 326 10.91 -23.18 17.41
CA LYS A 326 12.37 -23.11 17.32
C LYS A 326 12.86 -23.58 15.95
N ASN A 327 14.04 -23.12 15.55
CA ASN A 327 14.67 -23.51 14.27
C ASN A 327 14.95 -25.02 14.12
N ASN A 328 14.96 -25.77 15.24
CA ASN A 328 15.08 -27.22 15.28
C ASN A 328 13.71 -27.95 15.13
N GLY A 329 12.60 -27.21 14.99
CA GLY A 329 11.24 -27.73 14.88
C GLY A 329 10.52 -27.96 16.22
N GLU A 330 11.15 -27.66 17.35
CA GLU A 330 10.55 -27.78 18.68
C GLU A 330 9.59 -26.62 18.97
N TRP A 331 8.42 -26.93 19.54
CA TRP A 331 7.45 -25.93 19.97
C TRP A 331 7.56 -25.63 21.46
N LEU A 332 7.45 -24.35 21.81
CA LEU A 332 7.25 -23.84 23.17
C LEU A 332 5.95 -23.05 23.23
N SER A 333 5.30 -23.07 24.39
CA SER A 333 4.14 -22.22 24.70
C SER A 333 4.37 -21.45 25.99
N PHE A 334 3.84 -20.23 26.04
CA PHE A 334 4.02 -19.31 27.15
C PHE A 334 2.66 -18.87 27.69
N ASN A 335 2.44 -19.06 28.98
CA ASN A 335 1.17 -18.78 29.64
C ASN A 335 1.20 -17.38 30.25
N HIS A 336 0.40 -16.49 29.67
CA HIS A 336 0.22 -15.10 30.08
C HIS A 336 -1.26 -14.83 30.37
N PRO A 337 -1.72 -14.97 31.62
CA PRO A 337 -3.11 -14.67 32.02
C PRO A 337 -3.55 -13.25 31.68
N GLU A 338 -2.60 -12.32 31.54
CA GLU A 338 -2.78 -10.95 31.05
C GLU A 338 -3.44 -10.90 29.65
N LEU A 339 -3.31 -11.97 28.86
CA LEU A 339 -3.92 -12.09 27.54
C LEU A 339 -5.24 -12.89 27.55
N LEU A 340 -5.64 -13.50 28.66
CA LEU A 340 -6.82 -14.36 28.79
C LEU A 340 -8.00 -13.61 29.43
N LYS A 341 -8.63 -12.69 28.68
CA LYS A 341 -9.59 -11.70 29.22
C LYS A 341 -11.07 -12.08 29.08
N TYR A 342 -11.43 -13.02 28.21
CA TYR A 342 -12.83 -13.39 27.93
C TYR A 342 -13.19 -14.72 28.59
N ASN A 343 -13.39 -14.71 29.92
CA ASN A 343 -13.62 -15.93 30.71
C ASN A 343 -12.49 -16.96 30.56
N GLY A 344 -11.24 -16.48 30.52
CA GLY A 344 -10.06 -17.31 30.32
C GLY A 344 -9.72 -17.57 28.84
N ILE A 345 -10.50 -17.07 27.89
CA ILE A 345 -10.17 -17.12 26.46
C ILE A 345 -9.25 -15.95 26.10
N GLY A 346 -8.28 -16.25 25.24
CA GLY A 346 -7.31 -15.32 24.70
C GLY A 346 -7.93 -14.14 23.97
N LEU A 347 -7.19 -13.03 23.95
CA LEU A 347 -7.59 -11.83 23.24
C LEU A 347 -7.73 -12.07 21.72
N PRO A 348 -8.74 -11.47 21.07
CA PRO A 348 -8.93 -11.57 19.63
C PRO A 348 -8.01 -10.62 18.86
N ASN A 349 -7.43 -11.06 17.74
CA ASN A 349 -6.66 -10.21 16.82
C ASN A 349 -5.40 -9.55 17.42
N LEU A 350 -4.61 -10.33 18.17
CA LEU A 350 -3.24 -9.98 18.59
C LEU A 350 -2.32 -9.88 17.37
N SER A 351 -1.93 -8.67 16.99
CA SER A 351 -1.33 -8.41 15.67
C SER A 351 -0.27 -7.30 15.71
N GLN A 352 0.33 -7.01 14.54
CA GLN A 352 1.32 -5.95 14.33
C GLN A 352 2.57 -6.06 15.22
N LEU A 353 3.13 -7.28 15.29
CA LEU A 353 4.33 -7.54 16.07
C LEU A 353 5.55 -6.80 15.49
N MET A 354 6.34 -6.18 16.36
CA MET A 354 7.64 -5.60 16.01
C MET A 354 8.62 -5.69 17.18
N TYR A 355 9.93 -5.72 16.86
CA TYR A 355 10.97 -5.41 17.84
C TYR A 355 11.17 -3.90 17.92
N ASP A 356 11.42 -3.39 19.12
CA ASP A 356 12.06 -2.09 19.28
C ASP A 356 13.60 -2.19 19.30
N HIS A 357 14.28 -1.05 19.42
CA HIS A 357 15.75 -0.99 19.48
C HIS A 357 16.36 -1.71 20.69
N GLN A 358 15.59 -1.97 21.75
CA GLN A 358 16.03 -2.69 22.95
C GLN A 358 15.78 -4.20 22.84
N GLY A 359 15.13 -4.67 21.77
CA GLY A 359 14.74 -6.07 21.60
C GLY A 359 13.44 -6.43 22.32
N LEU A 360 12.68 -5.45 22.82
CA LEU A 360 11.33 -5.68 23.33
C LEU A 360 10.36 -5.90 22.17
N ILE A 361 9.39 -6.80 22.37
CA ILE A 361 8.40 -7.14 21.36
C ILE A 361 7.12 -6.39 21.66
N TRP A 362 6.71 -5.50 20.75
CA TRP A 362 5.46 -4.75 20.84
C TRP A 362 4.41 -5.36 19.93
N PHE A 363 3.16 -5.40 20.41
CA PHE A 363 2.00 -5.82 19.62
C PHE A 363 0.73 -5.17 20.17
N VAL A 364 -0.33 -5.18 19.35
CA VAL A 364 -1.60 -4.53 19.68
C VAL A 364 -2.73 -5.54 19.80
N ASN A 365 -3.77 -5.18 20.55
CA ASN A 365 -5.08 -5.78 20.42
C ASN A 365 -5.98 -4.90 19.53
N ASN A 366 -6.12 -5.31 18.27
CA ASN A 366 -6.98 -4.64 17.31
C ASN A 366 -8.40 -5.21 17.36
N ASN A 367 -9.07 -4.97 18.50
CA ASN A 367 -10.45 -5.35 18.72
C ASN A 367 -11.16 -4.33 19.60
N TRP A 368 -12.43 -4.06 19.30
CA TRP A 368 -13.26 -3.07 19.99
C TRP A 368 -13.58 -3.43 21.45
N THR A 369 -13.44 -4.70 21.84
CA THR A 369 -13.79 -5.14 23.20
C THR A 369 -12.70 -4.87 24.23
N LEU A 370 -11.41 -4.95 23.87
CA LEU A 370 -10.29 -4.53 24.71
C LEU A 370 -9.14 -3.92 23.89
N PRO A 371 -9.31 -2.71 23.34
CA PRO A 371 -8.24 -1.99 22.66
C PRO A 371 -7.04 -1.77 23.59
N ALA A 372 -5.88 -2.34 23.26
CA ALA A 372 -4.71 -2.28 24.13
C ALA A 372 -3.39 -2.41 23.37
N LEU A 373 -2.31 -1.93 24.00
CA LEU A 373 -0.93 -2.13 23.58
C LEU A 373 -0.25 -3.09 24.57
N TYR A 374 0.62 -3.96 24.06
CA TYR A 374 1.39 -4.89 24.87
C TYR A 374 2.88 -4.81 24.54
N CYS A 375 3.70 -5.03 25.56
CA CYS A 375 5.15 -5.15 25.46
C CYS A 375 5.57 -6.48 26.08
N TYR A 376 6.22 -7.34 25.31
CA TYR A 376 6.70 -8.65 25.73
C TYR A 376 8.22 -8.71 25.70
N GLN A 377 8.82 -9.14 26.81
CA GLN A 377 10.24 -9.36 26.96
C GLN A 377 10.52 -10.86 26.91
N SER A 378 11.01 -11.32 25.75
CA SER A 378 11.17 -12.75 25.49
C SER A 378 12.28 -13.43 26.28
N GLU A 379 13.23 -12.68 26.83
CA GLU A 379 14.38 -13.21 27.59
C GLU A 379 14.00 -13.76 28.98
N ASN A 380 13.05 -13.10 29.65
CA ASN A 380 12.58 -13.45 30.99
C ASN A 380 11.09 -13.85 31.02
N ASP A 381 10.46 -13.95 29.86
CA ASP A 381 9.05 -14.27 29.69
C ASP A 381 8.13 -13.34 30.50
N ALA A 382 8.35 -12.03 30.38
CA ALA A 382 7.53 -11.01 31.04
C ALA A 382 6.69 -10.22 30.04
N ILE A 383 5.44 -9.96 30.40
CA ILE A 383 4.53 -9.11 29.60
C ILE A 383 4.06 -7.90 30.40
N LYS A 384 3.96 -6.77 29.72
CA LYS A 384 3.34 -5.54 30.22
C LYS A 384 2.15 -5.17 29.34
N ALA A 385 1.00 -4.97 29.98
CA ALA A 385 -0.25 -4.59 29.33
C ALA A 385 -0.54 -3.10 29.54
N TYR A 386 -0.87 -2.39 28.46
CA TYR A 386 -1.31 -1.00 28.48
C TYR A 386 -2.78 -0.94 28.06
N GLU A 387 -3.67 -1.26 29.00
CA GLU A 387 -5.13 -1.31 28.80
C GLU A 387 -5.81 0.03 29.11
N ASN A 388 -5.20 0.85 29.98
CA ASN A 388 -5.71 2.17 30.31
C ASN A 388 -4.96 3.24 29.52
N LEU A 389 -5.52 3.64 28.38
CA LEU A 389 -4.93 4.59 27.45
C LEU A 389 -5.23 6.03 27.90
N VAL A 390 -4.33 6.62 28.68
CA VAL A 390 -4.47 8.00 29.18
C VAL A 390 -3.31 8.84 28.70
N ASN A 391 -3.62 10.03 28.19
CA ASN A 391 -2.62 10.95 27.67
C ASN A 391 -1.99 11.84 28.76
N GLN A 392 -1.03 12.68 28.37
CA GLN A 392 -0.27 13.56 29.24
C GLN A 392 -1.11 14.63 29.98
N ASP A 393 -2.34 14.87 29.54
CA ASP A 393 -3.28 15.80 30.17
C ASP A 393 -4.29 15.08 31.09
N GLY A 394 -4.13 13.77 31.29
CA GLY A 394 -5.08 12.95 32.04
C GLY A 394 -6.36 12.64 31.27
N THR A 395 -6.38 12.87 29.96
CA THR A 395 -7.54 12.57 29.10
C THR A 395 -7.45 11.14 28.58
N THR A 396 -8.55 10.39 28.67
CA THR A 396 -8.64 9.06 28.04
C THR A 396 -8.56 9.20 26.52
N ILE A 397 -7.65 8.44 25.92
CA ILE A 397 -7.51 8.36 24.46
C ILE A 397 -8.68 7.53 23.92
N ASN A 398 -9.42 8.08 22.96
CA ASN A 398 -10.47 7.34 22.30
C ASN A 398 -9.84 6.29 21.36
N ALA A 399 -9.94 5.02 21.74
CA ALA A 399 -9.54 3.89 20.92
C ALA A 399 -10.66 2.85 20.84
N GLN A 400 -11.93 3.26 20.98
CA GLN A 400 -13.07 2.37 21.20
C GLN A 400 -13.18 1.22 20.18
N ASP A 401 -12.86 1.47 18.90
CA ASP A 401 -12.95 0.45 17.85
C ASP A 401 -11.65 -0.34 17.62
N GLY A 402 -10.61 -0.05 18.42
CA GLY A 402 -9.35 -0.80 18.42
C GLY A 402 -8.10 0.07 18.47
N VAL A 403 -7.02 -0.55 18.97
CA VAL A 403 -5.62 -0.14 18.77
C VAL A 403 -5.09 -0.94 17.59
N ARG A 404 -4.73 -0.28 16.50
CA ARG A 404 -4.65 -0.93 15.18
C ARG A 404 -3.23 -1.26 14.73
N CYS A 405 -2.26 -0.42 15.07
CA CYS A 405 -0.90 -0.55 14.61
C CYS A 405 0.10 0.10 15.57
N VAL A 406 1.36 -0.31 15.45
CA VAL A 406 2.48 0.16 16.26
C VAL A 406 3.74 0.27 15.38
N ALA A 407 4.56 1.30 15.60
CA ALA A 407 5.93 1.35 15.10
C ALA A 407 6.84 2.18 16.02
N GLU A 408 8.14 1.94 15.94
CA GLU A 408 9.14 2.77 16.63
C GLU A 408 9.68 3.84 15.67
N ASP A 409 9.81 5.09 16.15
CA ASP A 409 10.44 6.17 15.40
C ASP A 409 11.97 6.27 15.65
N ALA A 410 12.67 7.14 14.92
CA ALA A 410 14.12 7.28 15.04
C ALA A 410 14.58 7.88 16.38
N GLU A 411 13.67 8.42 17.19
CA GLU A 411 13.91 8.90 18.55
C GLU A 411 13.60 7.84 19.60
N HIS A 412 13.21 6.64 19.16
CA HIS A 412 12.83 5.49 19.97
C HIS A 412 11.53 5.68 20.75
N ASN A 413 10.63 6.52 20.24
CA ASN A 413 9.26 6.59 20.73
C ASN A 413 8.43 5.50 20.05
N ILE A 414 7.51 4.89 20.80
CA ILE A 414 6.58 3.88 20.29
C ILE A 414 5.30 4.58 19.86
N TRP A 415 5.13 4.75 18.55
CA TRP A 415 3.91 5.28 17.95
C TRP A 415 2.84 4.22 17.82
N VAL A 416 1.61 4.63 18.08
CA VAL A 416 0.44 3.76 18.06
C VAL A 416 -0.68 4.45 17.28
N GLY A 417 -1.25 3.73 16.32
CA GLY A 417 -2.46 4.16 15.61
C GLY A 417 -3.70 3.55 16.25
N SER A 418 -4.75 4.34 16.39
CA SER A 418 -6.03 3.91 16.94
C SER A 418 -7.22 4.48 16.17
N SER A 419 -8.40 3.99 16.52
CA SER A 419 -9.67 4.47 15.97
C SER A 419 -9.98 5.95 16.24
N GLY A 420 -9.35 6.58 17.24
CA GLY A 420 -9.53 8.00 17.55
C GLY A 420 -8.32 8.89 17.26
N GLY A 421 -7.30 8.38 16.56
CA GLY A 421 -6.09 9.12 16.21
C GLY A 421 -4.80 8.47 16.69
N PRO A 422 -3.64 9.04 16.33
CA PRO A 422 -2.34 8.57 16.79
C PRO A 422 -2.02 9.04 18.21
N PHE A 423 -1.23 8.25 18.91
CA PHE A 423 -0.58 8.61 20.17
C PHE A 423 0.78 7.90 20.26
N MET A 424 1.63 8.28 21.21
CA MET A 424 2.91 7.61 21.40
C MET A 424 3.26 7.39 22.87
N LEU A 425 4.03 6.35 23.13
CA LEU A 425 4.77 6.18 24.37
C LEU A 425 6.18 6.72 24.14
N GLU A 426 6.55 7.79 24.84
CA GLU A 426 7.89 8.36 24.71
C GLU A 426 8.94 7.37 25.23
N ARG A 427 10.13 7.39 24.63
CA ARG A 427 11.25 6.49 25.01
C ARG A 427 11.46 6.42 26.52
N LYS A 428 11.39 7.57 27.20
CA LYS A 428 11.61 7.71 28.64
C LYS A 428 10.56 6.98 29.50
N GLU A 429 9.37 6.73 28.96
CA GLU A 429 8.26 6.09 29.65
C GLU A 429 8.21 4.56 29.46
N ILE A 430 8.91 4.01 28.45
CA ILE A 430 8.93 2.56 28.15
C ILE A 430 9.26 1.73 29.40
N ASN A 431 10.32 2.13 30.12
CA ASN A 431 10.83 1.42 31.28
C ASN A 431 10.22 1.90 32.62
N ASN A 432 9.33 2.91 32.59
CA ASN A 432 8.65 3.37 33.79
C ASN A 432 7.44 2.47 34.09
N ASN A 433 7.08 2.33 35.36
CA ASN A 433 5.85 1.65 35.77
C ASN A 433 4.56 2.41 35.38
N GLY A 434 4.67 3.53 34.64
CA GLY A 434 3.57 4.35 34.14
C GLY A 434 3.35 4.18 32.64
N GLY A 435 2.06 4.13 32.25
CA GLY A 435 1.59 4.04 30.86
C GLY A 435 0.91 5.33 30.42
N VAL A 436 1.52 6.49 30.73
CA VAL A 436 1.03 7.78 30.25
C VAL A 436 1.54 7.98 28.83
N PHE A 437 0.61 8.19 27.91
CA PHE A 437 0.92 8.42 26.51
C PHE A 437 1.01 9.92 26.20
N THR A 438 1.68 10.26 25.11
CA THR A 438 1.69 11.60 24.54
C THR A 438 0.82 11.63 23.29
N GLN A 439 -0.17 12.52 23.25
CA GLN A 439 -0.81 12.96 22.01
C GLN A 439 -0.22 14.30 21.58
N VAL A 440 0.37 14.36 20.38
CA VAL A 440 0.97 15.59 19.85
C VAL A 440 -0.09 16.68 19.77
N LYS A 441 0.22 17.88 20.28
CA LYS A 441 -0.65 19.06 20.19
C LYS A 441 -0.20 19.94 19.02
N VAL A 442 -1.09 20.14 18.05
CA VAL A 442 -0.87 20.98 16.87
C VAL A 442 -1.59 22.32 17.07
N PRO A 443 -0.88 23.46 17.05
CA PRO A 443 -1.49 24.79 17.16
C PRO A 443 -2.48 25.05 16.03
N ARG A 444 -3.62 25.67 16.34
CA ARG A 444 -4.64 26.02 15.32
C ARG A 444 -4.19 27.10 14.35
N ASN A 445 -3.23 27.94 14.76
CA ASN A 445 -2.76 29.10 14.01
C ASN A 445 -3.90 30.05 13.58
N ASP A 446 -5.00 30.08 14.33
CA ASP A 446 -6.19 30.92 14.10
C ASP A 446 -6.16 32.22 14.93
N GLY A 447 -5.02 32.54 15.54
CA GLY A 447 -4.84 33.67 16.43
C GLY A 447 -5.22 33.39 17.89
N THR A 448 -5.64 32.16 18.21
CA THR A 448 -5.83 31.69 19.60
C THR A 448 -4.60 30.94 20.10
N ASP A 449 -4.51 30.76 21.42
CA ASP A 449 -3.51 29.89 22.07
C ASP A 449 -3.99 28.42 22.17
N TYR A 450 -5.00 28.04 21.39
CA TYR A 450 -5.52 26.69 21.37
C TYR A 450 -4.75 25.77 20.42
N ALA A 451 -4.67 24.50 20.81
CA ALA A 451 -4.12 23.42 20.01
C ALA A 451 -5.09 22.24 20.02
N ASP A 452 -5.09 21.48 18.93
CA ASP A 452 -5.83 20.23 18.81
C ASP A 452 -4.84 19.06 18.85
N TYR A 453 -5.30 17.88 19.26
CA TYR A 453 -4.46 16.69 19.13
C TYR A 453 -4.30 16.34 17.64
N LEU A 454 -3.08 15.98 17.24
CA LEU A 454 -2.74 15.58 15.89
C LEU A 454 -3.70 14.49 15.40
N LEU A 455 -4.41 14.76 14.30
CA LEU A 455 -5.36 13.83 13.68
C LEU A 455 -6.43 13.28 14.66
N ALA A 456 -6.85 14.10 15.63
CA ALA A 456 -7.91 13.74 16.57
C ALA A 456 -9.18 13.29 15.86
N GLY A 457 -9.70 12.11 16.22
CA GLY A 457 -10.91 11.53 15.64
C GLY A 457 -10.74 10.90 14.26
N ILE A 458 -9.52 10.86 13.72
CA ILE A 458 -9.23 10.15 12.47
C ILE A 458 -8.85 8.70 12.81
N ASP A 459 -9.55 7.75 12.21
CA ASP A 459 -9.31 6.32 12.41
C ASP A 459 -8.03 5.87 11.68
N ILE A 460 -6.94 5.65 12.43
CA ILE A 460 -5.61 5.28 11.92
C ILE A 460 -5.47 3.76 11.83
N MET A 461 -5.55 3.22 10.63
CA MET A 461 -5.46 1.78 10.35
C MET A 461 -4.03 1.24 10.39
N CYS A 462 -3.10 2.01 9.84
CA CYS A 462 -1.71 1.59 9.69
C CYS A 462 -0.76 2.80 9.77
N LEU A 463 0.48 2.55 10.17
CA LEU A 463 1.51 3.57 10.24
C LEU A 463 2.87 3.03 9.82
N ALA A 464 3.69 3.89 9.22
CA ALA A 464 5.07 3.58 8.88
C ALA A 464 5.97 4.81 9.08
N ILE A 465 7.21 4.57 9.49
CA ILE A 465 8.22 5.63 9.68
C ILE A 465 9.20 5.56 8.52
N ASP A 466 9.38 6.67 7.80
CA ASP A 466 10.35 6.73 6.70
C ASP A 466 11.76 7.10 7.18
N GLY A 467 12.74 7.03 6.26
CA GLY A 467 14.14 7.32 6.59
C GLY A 467 14.41 8.76 7.05
N GLY A 468 13.48 9.69 6.86
CA GLY A 468 13.51 11.05 7.38
C GLY A 468 12.84 11.20 8.75
N ASN A 469 12.50 10.10 9.42
CA ASN A 469 11.75 10.08 10.68
C ASN A 469 10.33 10.69 10.58
N ARG A 470 9.77 10.76 9.36
CA ARG A 470 8.42 11.26 9.11
C ARG A 470 7.42 10.14 9.26
N LYS A 471 6.21 10.49 9.68
CA LYS A 471 5.15 9.53 10.01
C LYS A 471 4.16 9.47 8.86
N TRP A 472 4.03 8.29 8.24
CA TRP A 472 2.97 7.97 7.31
C TRP A 472 1.82 7.34 8.07
N PHE A 473 0.62 7.90 7.94
CA PHE A 473 -0.61 7.36 8.54
C PHE A 473 -1.61 7.01 7.44
N GLY A 474 -1.97 5.74 7.35
CA GLY A 474 -3.09 5.26 6.53
C GLY A 474 -4.36 5.19 7.36
N THR A 475 -5.47 5.64 6.80
CA THR A 475 -6.71 5.86 7.55
C THR A 475 -7.88 5.02 7.03
N ASN A 476 -8.91 4.87 7.84
CA ASN A 476 -10.16 4.24 7.44
C ASN A 476 -11.11 5.26 6.78
N GLY A 477 -10.78 5.72 5.57
CA GLY A 477 -11.66 6.55 4.76
C GLY A 477 -11.27 8.02 4.62
N ASN A 478 -10.10 8.44 5.12
CA ASN A 478 -9.56 9.80 4.95
C ASN A 478 -8.18 9.80 4.26
N GLY A 479 -7.87 8.75 3.50
CA GLY A 479 -6.65 8.66 2.72
C GLY A 479 -5.38 8.49 3.56
N VAL A 480 -4.29 9.10 3.11
CA VAL A 480 -2.94 9.00 3.70
C VAL A 480 -2.45 10.37 4.14
N TYR A 481 -1.96 10.46 5.38
CA TYR A 481 -1.25 11.63 5.88
C TYR A 481 0.25 11.37 5.96
N LEU A 482 1.07 12.33 5.56
CA LEU A 482 2.50 12.38 5.86
C LEU A 482 2.77 13.56 6.79
N ILE A 483 3.23 13.26 8.01
CA ILE A 483 3.53 14.24 9.04
C ILE A 483 5.05 14.36 9.20
N SER A 484 5.54 15.60 9.35
CA SER A 484 6.95 15.92 9.57
C SER A 484 7.54 15.22 10.80
N SER A 485 8.87 15.11 10.83
CA SER A 485 9.59 14.44 11.92
C SER A 485 9.34 15.07 13.29
N ASP A 486 9.21 16.40 13.34
CA ASP A 486 8.87 17.18 14.53
C ASP A 486 7.36 17.14 14.90
N ASN A 487 6.56 16.46 14.08
CA ASN A 487 5.12 16.28 14.23
C ASN A 487 4.27 17.55 14.08
N MET A 488 4.85 18.66 13.63
CA MET A 488 4.18 19.97 13.60
C MET A 488 3.58 20.34 12.24
N LYS A 489 3.94 19.62 11.17
CA LYS A 489 3.55 19.95 9.80
C LYS A 489 2.98 18.74 9.09
N GLU A 490 1.79 18.91 8.53
CA GLU A 490 1.29 18.05 7.46
C GLU A 490 2.06 18.38 6.17
N ILE A 491 2.83 17.41 5.69
CA ILE A 491 3.63 17.54 4.46
C ILE A 491 2.75 17.20 3.25
N HIS A 492 2.00 16.11 3.35
CA HIS A 492 1.05 15.67 2.34
C HIS A 492 -0.20 15.08 2.99
N HIS A 493 -1.34 15.31 2.32
CA HIS A 493 -2.58 14.56 2.51
C HIS A 493 -3.06 14.06 1.15
N PHE A 494 -2.97 12.75 0.95
CA PHE A 494 -3.39 12.09 -0.28
C PHE A 494 -4.76 11.45 -0.09
N THR A 495 -5.71 11.84 -0.93
CA THR A 495 -7.01 11.20 -1.06
C THR A 495 -7.16 10.63 -2.47
N SER A 496 -8.12 9.74 -2.69
CA SER A 496 -8.44 9.23 -4.02
C SER A 496 -8.89 10.34 -4.97
N GLU A 497 -9.44 11.45 -4.45
CA GLU A 497 -9.90 12.60 -5.24
C GLU A 497 -8.75 13.52 -5.66
N ASN A 498 -7.74 13.71 -4.80
CA ASN A 498 -6.66 14.67 -5.05
C ASN A 498 -5.35 14.02 -5.58
N SER A 499 -5.30 12.69 -5.64
CA SER A 499 -4.10 11.93 -5.98
C SER A 499 -4.40 10.67 -6.80
N LYS A 500 -3.39 9.81 -6.99
CA LYS A 500 -3.54 8.51 -7.66
C LYS A 500 -3.78 7.35 -6.69
N LEU A 501 -3.99 7.66 -5.41
CA LEU A 501 -4.47 6.69 -4.43
C LEU A 501 -5.75 5.99 -4.92
N LEU A 502 -5.78 4.67 -4.75
CA LEU A 502 -6.89 3.83 -5.26
C LEU A 502 -8.14 3.92 -4.38
N SER A 503 -7.98 4.14 -3.07
CA SER A 503 -9.08 4.34 -2.13
C SER A 503 -8.63 5.10 -0.89
N ASN A 504 -9.58 5.80 -0.26
CA ASN A 504 -9.36 6.49 1.01
C ASN A 504 -9.30 5.54 2.22
N VAL A 505 -9.64 4.26 2.06
CA VAL A 505 -9.46 3.21 3.08
C VAL A 505 -8.10 2.53 2.86
N VAL A 506 -7.13 2.85 3.71
CA VAL A 506 -5.73 2.41 3.60
C VAL A 506 -5.43 1.43 4.72
N LYS A 507 -5.39 0.14 4.38
CA LYS A 507 -5.27 -0.97 5.34
C LYS A 507 -3.85 -1.21 5.82
N SER A 508 -2.85 -0.96 4.97
CA SER A 508 -1.45 -1.20 5.31
C SER A 508 -0.50 -0.29 4.52
N ILE A 509 0.64 0.04 5.13
CA ILE A 509 1.73 0.80 4.53
C ILE A 509 3.03 0.01 4.67
N ALA A 510 3.80 -0.08 3.59
CA ALA A 510 5.14 -0.65 3.60
C ALA A 510 6.08 0.27 2.82
N ILE A 511 7.33 0.40 3.26
CA ILE A 511 8.29 1.32 2.64
C ILE A 511 9.48 0.52 2.13
N ASN A 512 9.89 0.76 0.89
CA ASN A 512 11.21 0.38 0.42
C ASN A 512 12.21 1.43 0.91
N PRO A 513 13.02 1.13 1.94
CA PRO A 513 13.89 2.14 2.54
C PRO A 513 15.03 2.55 1.59
N THR A 514 15.35 1.73 0.59
CA THR A 514 16.44 2.01 -0.36
C THR A 514 16.02 3.04 -1.40
N THR A 515 14.80 2.94 -1.92
CA THR A 515 14.30 3.80 -3.01
C THR A 515 13.39 4.92 -2.52
N GLY A 516 12.83 4.82 -1.32
CA GLY A 516 11.80 5.74 -0.82
C GLY A 516 10.40 5.46 -1.39
N GLU A 517 10.21 4.35 -2.09
CA GLU A 517 8.89 3.93 -2.56
C GLU A 517 8.02 3.49 -1.38
N VAL A 518 6.90 4.17 -1.21
CA VAL A 518 5.90 3.90 -0.16
C VAL A 518 4.72 3.20 -0.81
N PHE A 519 4.46 1.96 -0.39
CA PHE A 519 3.36 1.12 -0.84
C PHE A 519 2.15 1.29 0.06
N PHE A 520 0.97 1.40 -0.54
CA PHE A 520 -0.33 1.53 0.12
C PHE A 520 -1.22 0.35 -0.28
N GLY A 521 -1.53 -0.51 0.68
CA GLY A 521 -2.54 -1.56 0.54
C GLY A 521 -3.90 -0.96 0.86
N THR A 522 -4.74 -0.79 -0.16
CA THR A 522 -6.09 -0.22 -0.03
C THR A 522 -7.15 -1.31 -0.19
N ASP A 523 -8.41 -1.02 0.14
CA ASP A 523 -9.53 -1.93 -0.17
C ASP A 523 -9.80 -2.10 -1.69
N ASN A 524 -9.23 -1.22 -2.53
CA ASN A 524 -9.32 -1.28 -4.00
C ASN A 524 -8.03 -1.78 -4.68
N GLY A 525 -7.07 -2.32 -3.92
CA GLY A 525 -5.81 -2.86 -4.43
C GLY A 525 -4.56 -2.11 -3.97
N LEU A 526 -3.44 -2.39 -4.62
CA LEU A 526 -2.11 -1.88 -4.26
C LEU A 526 -1.71 -0.70 -5.15
N CYS A 527 -1.22 0.37 -4.54
CA CYS A 527 -0.52 1.46 -5.24
C CYS A 527 0.73 1.88 -4.47
N SER A 528 1.61 2.65 -5.10
CA SER A 528 2.80 3.21 -4.46
C SER A 528 3.04 4.67 -4.87
N TYR A 529 3.78 5.37 -4.02
CA TYR A 529 4.26 6.73 -4.23
C TYR A 529 5.77 6.79 -3.97
N PHE A 530 6.52 7.38 -4.91
CA PHE A 530 7.96 7.59 -4.74
C PHE A 530 8.21 8.82 -3.88
N SER A 531 8.42 8.60 -2.58
CA SER A 531 8.73 9.66 -1.63
C SER A 531 10.15 10.17 -1.79
N ASP A 532 10.40 11.37 -1.30
CA ASP A 532 11.69 12.04 -1.25
C ASP A 532 12.56 11.63 -0.04
N ALA A 533 12.14 10.61 0.73
CA ALA A 533 12.90 10.08 1.85
C ALA A 533 13.44 8.68 1.59
N THR A 534 14.74 8.49 1.81
CA THR A 534 15.39 7.17 1.79
C THR A 534 16.11 6.92 3.11
N LYS A 535 16.56 5.69 3.34
CA LYS A 535 17.39 5.35 4.50
C LYS A 535 18.65 6.22 4.51
N PRO A 536 19.00 6.86 5.64
CA PRO A 536 20.22 7.64 5.75
C PRO A 536 21.46 6.74 5.74
N ASN A 537 22.54 7.25 5.16
CA ASN A 537 23.87 6.65 5.29
C ASN A 537 24.52 7.02 6.62
N THR A 538 25.31 6.11 7.17
CA THR A 538 26.11 6.37 8.38
C THR A 538 27.20 7.42 8.13
N GLU A 539 27.79 7.43 6.93
CA GLU A 539 28.83 8.37 6.54
C GLU A 539 28.57 8.97 5.17
N MET A 540 29.00 10.22 4.97
CA MET A 540 28.99 10.88 3.67
C MET A 540 30.41 10.94 3.11
N THR A 541 30.62 10.29 1.96
CA THR A 541 31.91 10.22 1.25
C THR A 541 31.75 10.67 -0.19
N LYS A 542 32.85 10.74 -0.93
CA LYS A 542 32.81 11.05 -2.38
C LYS A 542 32.27 9.89 -3.22
N ASP A 543 32.28 8.67 -2.66
CA ASP A 543 31.90 7.47 -3.40
C ASP A 543 30.40 7.15 -3.25
N ASN A 544 29.75 7.63 -2.19
CA ASN A 544 28.34 7.36 -1.95
C ASN A 544 27.42 8.59 -2.13
N VAL A 545 27.95 9.82 -2.08
CA VAL A 545 27.16 11.03 -2.34
C VAL A 545 27.29 11.48 -3.77
N TRP A 546 26.17 11.48 -4.48
CA TRP A 546 26.10 11.86 -5.89
C TRP A 546 24.71 12.41 -6.21
N ALA A 547 24.57 13.02 -7.39
CA ALA A 547 23.34 13.64 -7.84
C ALA A 547 22.85 13.03 -9.15
N TYR A 548 21.53 12.93 -9.32
CA TYR A 548 20.88 12.48 -10.55
C TYR A 548 19.59 13.24 -10.85
N PRO A 549 19.21 13.40 -12.14
CA PRO A 549 20.04 13.13 -13.31
C PRO A 549 21.27 14.06 -13.38
N ASN A 550 22.36 13.58 -13.97
CA ASN A 550 23.59 14.35 -14.12
C ASN A 550 24.35 13.88 -15.37
N PRO A 551 24.43 14.68 -16.45
CA PRO A 551 23.93 16.05 -16.55
C PRO A 551 22.39 16.13 -16.55
N VAL A 552 21.87 17.29 -16.15
CA VAL A 552 20.46 17.66 -16.30
C VAL A 552 20.26 18.17 -17.71
N GLU A 553 19.54 17.39 -18.52
CA GLU A 553 19.33 17.67 -19.94
C GLU A 553 18.30 18.79 -20.18
N PRO A 554 18.34 19.47 -21.35
CA PRO A 554 17.46 20.60 -21.65
C PRO A 554 15.96 20.28 -21.55
N SER A 555 15.57 19.05 -21.89
CA SER A 555 14.18 18.57 -21.83
C SER A 555 13.75 18.11 -20.43
N TYR A 556 14.68 17.99 -19.47
CA TYR A 556 14.38 17.52 -18.13
C TYR A 556 13.83 18.64 -17.24
N THR A 557 12.59 18.49 -16.81
CA THR A 557 11.90 19.44 -15.92
C THR A 557 11.62 18.86 -14.53
N GLY A 558 12.01 17.61 -14.28
CA GLY A 558 11.81 16.94 -13.00
C GLY A 558 12.75 17.40 -11.87
N PRO A 559 12.65 16.76 -10.70
CA PRO A 559 13.52 16.98 -9.56
C PRO A 559 14.94 16.45 -9.77
N ILE A 560 15.94 17.22 -9.35
CA ILE A 560 17.33 16.79 -9.25
C ILE A 560 17.55 16.27 -7.83
N THR A 561 17.96 15.02 -7.72
CA THR A 561 18.09 14.33 -6.44
C THR A 561 19.56 14.19 -6.07
N VAL A 562 19.92 14.59 -4.85
CA VAL A 562 21.20 14.28 -4.21
C VAL A 562 20.95 13.13 -3.25
N THR A 563 21.68 12.03 -3.38
CA THR A 563 21.52 10.84 -2.54
C THR A 563 22.80 10.47 -1.82
N GLY A 564 22.69 9.50 -0.91
CA GLY A 564 23.78 9.00 -0.08
C GLY A 564 24.09 9.85 1.15
N LEU A 565 23.16 10.73 1.54
CA LEU A 565 23.33 11.67 2.63
C LEU A 565 23.14 10.99 3.99
N SER A 566 23.70 11.59 5.04
CA SER A 566 23.38 11.22 6.42
C SER A 566 22.02 11.79 6.83
N PHE A 567 21.47 11.29 7.94
CA PHE A 567 20.23 11.82 8.51
C PHE A 567 20.34 13.33 8.77
N ASP A 568 19.33 14.08 8.32
CA ASP A 568 19.21 15.53 8.51
C ASP A 568 20.51 16.29 8.15
N ALA A 569 21.12 15.97 7.01
CA ALA A 569 22.32 16.64 6.52
C ALA A 569 22.00 18.06 6.00
N ASP A 570 22.86 19.04 6.26
CA ASP A 570 22.82 20.35 5.60
C ASP A 570 23.22 20.20 4.13
N VAL A 571 22.44 20.75 3.20
CA VAL A 571 22.74 20.71 1.78
C VAL A 571 22.65 22.12 1.20
N LYS A 572 23.71 22.55 0.52
CA LYS A 572 23.78 23.84 -0.18
C LYS A 572 24.15 23.63 -1.63
N ILE A 573 23.33 24.20 -2.51
CA ILE A 573 23.59 24.26 -3.95
C ILE A 573 24.24 25.61 -4.24
N LEU A 574 25.47 25.58 -4.72
CA LEU A 574 26.27 26.77 -5.04
C LEU A 574 26.51 26.87 -6.54
N SER A 575 26.55 28.09 -7.06
CA SER A 575 27.16 28.35 -8.37
C SER A 575 28.68 28.13 -8.34
N SER A 576 29.30 28.08 -9.51
CA SER A 576 30.76 27.96 -9.64
C SER A 576 31.57 29.09 -8.97
N ASN A 577 30.97 30.26 -8.76
CA ASN A 577 31.55 31.38 -8.03
C ASN A 577 31.17 31.42 -6.54
N GLY A 578 30.54 30.37 -6.00
CA GLY A 578 30.28 30.20 -4.57
C GLY A 578 29.01 30.88 -4.04
N VAL A 579 28.13 31.39 -4.91
CA VAL A 579 26.85 31.97 -4.49
C VAL A 579 25.86 30.86 -4.17
N VAL A 580 25.19 30.95 -3.01
CA VAL A 580 24.11 30.02 -2.64
C VAL A 580 22.91 30.23 -3.56
N ILE A 581 22.61 29.21 -4.35
CA ILE A 581 21.49 29.15 -5.27
C ILE A 581 20.25 28.63 -4.55
N ASN A 582 20.42 27.57 -3.76
CA ASN A 582 19.38 26.94 -2.97
C ASN A 582 20.00 26.19 -1.77
N GLU A 583 19.21 25.88 -0.74
CA GLU A 583 19.67 25.14 0.43
C GLU A 583 18.51 24.43 1.13
N GLY A 584 18.82 23.42 1.93
CA GLY A 584 17.84 22.71 2.77
C GLY A 584 18.47 21.55 3.52
N ARG A 585 17.61 20.65 4.02
CA ARG A 585 18.01 19.48 4.81
C ARG A 585 17.62 18.19 4.10
N SER A 586 18.38 17.12 4.29
CA SER A 586 18.02 15.81 3.74
C SER A 586 16.83 15.18 4.46
N ASN A 587 15.94 14.56 3.69
CA ASN A 587 14.92 13.65 4.17
C ASN A 587 15.53 12.24 4.19
N GLY A 588 16.09 11.88 5.35
CA GLY A 588 16.92 10.69 5.49
C GLY A 588 18.16 10.76 4.60
N GLY A 589 18.30 9.83 3.67
CA GLY A 589 19.46 9.73 2.77
C GLY A 589 19.40 10.60 1.51
N THR A 590 18.37 11.42 1.35
CA THR A 590 18.08 12.10 0.08
C THR A 590 17.74 13.59 0.27
N PHE A 591 18.14 14.43 -0.69
CA PHE A 591 17.72 15.83 -0.81
C PHE A 591 17.27 16.10 -2.25
N VAL A 592 16.15 16.81 -2.41
CA VAL A 592 15.54 17.08 -3.71
C VAL A 592 15.60 18.57 -4.05
N TRP A 593 16.03 18.87 -5.26
CA TRP A 593 16.11 20.21 -5.79
C TRP A 593 15.33 20.35 -7.10
N ASP A 594 14.45 21.32 -7.18
CA ASP A 594 13.63 21.60 -8.37
C ASP A 594 14.42 22.30 -9.51
N GLY A 595 15.74 22.46 -9.39
CA GLY A 595 16.55 23.17 -10.38
C GLY A 595 16.30 24.68 -10.44
N CYS A 596 15.67 25.27 -9.42
CA CYS A 596 15.42 26.70 -9.31
C CYS A 596 16.27 27.35 -8.21
N ASP A 597 16.51 28.65 -8.35
CA ASP A 597 17.03 29.48 -7.25
C ASP A 597 15.96 29.71 -6.17
N LYS A 598 16.35 30.32 -5.04
CA LYS A 598 15.44 30.70 -3.94
C LYS A 598 14.26 31.61 -4.34
N LYS A 599 14.25 32.18 -5.56
CA LYS A 599 13.16 32.99 -6.09
C LYS A 599 12.27 32.21 -7.06
N GLY A 600 12.45 30.89 -7.17
CA GLY A 600 11.69 30.02 -8.08
C GLY A 600 12.12 30.13 -9.55
N ARG A 601 13.27 30.77 -9.83
CA ARG A 601 13.76 30.93 -11.21
C ARG A 601 14.67 29.78 -11.57
N ARG A 602 14.32 29.07 -12.63
CA ARG A 602 15.10 27.98 -13.22
C ARG A 602 16.53 28.42 -13.56
N VAL A 603 17.53 27.72 -13.03
CA VAL A 603 18.95 28.15 -13.12
C VAL A 603 19.58 28.01 -14.52
N ASN A 604 20.54 28.84 -14.89
CA ASN A 604 21.18 28.78 -16.21
C ASN A 604 22.05 27.53 -16.42
N SER A 605 22.42 27.23 -17.67
CA SER A 605 23.43 26.22 -18.00
C SER A 605 24.72 26.48 -17.24
N GLY A 606 25.33 25.44 -16.69
CA GLY A 606 26.55 25.56 -15.89
C GLY A 606 26.77 24.39 -14.95
N VAL A 607 27.88 24.44 -14.21
CA VAL A 607 28.21 23.48 -13.16
C VAL A 607 27.89 24.10 -11.80
N TYR A 608 27.04 23.42 -11.04
CA TYR A 608 26.67 23.74 -9.67
C TYR A 608 27.38 22.79 -8.72
N MET A 609 27.83 23.30 -7.58
CA MET A 609 28.45 22.51 -6.52
C MET A 609 27.40 22.20 -5.46
N VAL A 610 27.32 20.94 -5.04
CA VAL A 610 26.51 20.51 -3.90
C VAL A 610 27.48 20.35 -2.74
N VAL A 611 27.37 21.21 -1.75
CA VAL A 611 28.14 21.11 -0.51
C VAL A 611 27.23 20.53 0.54
N THR A 612 27.67 19.45 1.20
CA THR A 612 26.90 18.80 2.26
C THR A 612 27.66 18.85 3.58
N ALA A 613 26.93 18.84 4.70
CA ALA A 613 27.49 18.66 6.03
C ALA A 613 26.57 17.78 6.88
N THR A 614 27.14 16.97 7.77
CA THR A 614 26.37 16.18 8.75
C THR A 614 25.51 17.10 9.63
N ASN A 615 24.51 16.55 10.31
CA ASN A 615 23.60 17.35 11.15
C ASN A 615 24.33 18.20 12.23
N ASN A 616 25.50 17.75 12.69
CA ASN A 616 26.38 18.44 13.63
C ASN A 616 27.45 19.34 12.95
N GLY A 617 27.53 19.36 11.62
CA GLY A 617 28.45 20.19 10.84
C GLY A 617 29.89 19.69 10.74
N GLU A 618 30.22 18.52 11.30
CA GLU A 618 31.62 18.06 11.45
C GLU A 618 32.24 17.46 10.18
N LYS A 619 31.43 16.77 9.35
CA LYS A 619 31.90 16.10 8.14
C LYS A 619 31.06 16.54 6.94
N GLY A 620 31.71 16.78 5.81
CA GLY A 620 31.03 17.19 4.59
C GLY A 620 31.66 16.57 3.34
N THR A 621 30.87 16.50 2.28
CA THR A 621 31.35 16.12 0.95
C THR A 621 30.97 17.19 -0.06
N VAL A 622 31.53 17.07 -1.27
CA VAL A 622 31.14 17.92 -2.39
C VAL A 622 30.92 17.05 -3.62
N CYS A 623 29.73 17.13 -4.21
CA CYS A 623 29.47 16.62 -5.55
C CYS A 623 29.09 17.76 -6.49
N LYS A 624 28.94 17.48 -7.79
CA LYS A 624 28.69 18.49 -8.82
C LYS A 624 27.50 18.10 -9.68
N ILE A 625 26.70 19.08 -10.06
CA ILE A 625 25.57 18.93 -11.00
C ILE A 625 25.87 19.77 -12.23
N ALA A 626 25.91 19.14 -13.41
CA ALA A 626 25.95 19.86 -14.68
C ALA A 626 24.53 20.09 -15.19
N VAL A 627 24.16 21.34 -15.47
CA VAL A 627 22.87 21.71 -16.09
C VAL A 627 23.13 22.18 -17.52
N ILE A 628 22.41 21.62 -18.49
CA ILE A 628 22.51 21.94 -19.91
C ILE A 628 21.13 22.43 -20.36
N ARG A 629 21.07 23.61 -20.97
CA ARG A 629 19.89 24.19 -21.60
C ARG A 629 20.21 24.71 -22.99
#